data_AF-A0A955NL93-F1
#
_entry.id   AF-A0A955NL93-F1
#
_cell.length_a   1.000
_cell.length_b   1.000
_cell.length_c   1.000
_cell.angle_alpha   90.00
_cell.angle_beta   90.00
_cell.angle_gamma   90.00
#
_symmetry.space_group_name_H-M   'P 1'
#
loop_
_entity.id
_entity.type
_entity.pdbx_description
1 polymer ?
#
loop_
_entity_poly.entity_id
_entity_poly.type
_entity_poly.pdbx_seq_one_letter_code
_entity_poly.pdbx_strand_id
1 'polypeptide(L)'
;SVDAVYASPDPTRADVILATWLFAIQIYCDFSGYTDIARGIAKMLGFRLMRNFAQPYFAIDPQEFWRRWHISLSTWLRDYLYISLGGNRGGAWTTYRNLMATMALGGLWHGAAWNFVLWGIYQGGLLSIHRAAVGAHKRSGEGAQRGLLAWVGRILLVILFFQVVCYGWLLFRATSFAQIADFTQRLFTGPPGLTLPDPPIAAYLGIG
;
A
#
# COMPACT_ATOMS: atom_id res chain seq x y z
N SER A 1 -14.81 -13.72 -6.97
CA SER A 1 -14.57 -12.50 -6.14
C SER A 1 -13.18 -12.57 -5.53
N VAL A 2 -12.64 -11.47 -4.98
CA VAL A 2 -11.37 -11.49 -4.22
C VAL A 2 -11.43 -12.52 -3.09
N ASP A 3 -12.55 -12.57 -2.37
CA ASP A 3 -12.75 -13.50 -1.27
C ASP A 3 -12.71 -14.96 -1.71
N ALA A 4 -13.22 -15.28 -2.90
CA ALA A 4 -13.16 -16.64 -3.44
C ALA A 4 -11.72 -17.13 -3.65
N VAL A 5 -10.81 -16.26 -4.08
CA VAL A 5 -9.39 -16.63 -4.24
C VAL A 5 -8.71 -16.76 -2.89
N TYR A 6 -8.95 -15.80 -1.98
CA TYR A 6 -8.40 -15.85 -0.63
C TYR A 6 -8.99 -17.00 0.21
N ALA A 7 -10.09 -17.62 -0.22
CA ALA A 7 -10.65 -18.82 0.38
C ALA A 7 -10.32 -20.11 -0.41
N SER A 8 -9.69 -19.99 -1.58
CA SER A 8 -9.35 -21.15 -2.40
C SER A 8 -8.30 -22.03 -1.69
N PRO A 9 -8.50 -23.36 -1.66
CA PRO A 9 -7.53 -24.26 -1.04
C PRO A 9 -6.25 -24.42 -1.86
N ASP A 10 -6.29 -24.18 -3.18
CA ASP A 10 -5.13 -24.33 -4.07
C ASP A 10 -5.08 -23.26 -5.18
N PRO A 11 -4.86 -21.97 -4.84
CA PRO A 11 -4.86 -20.90 -5.82
C PRO A 11 -3.59 -20.90 -6.68
N THR A 12 -3.69 -20.76 -7.98
CA THR A 12 -2.50 -20.63 -8.83
C THR A 12 -1.76 -19.31 -8.61
N ARG A 13 -0.58 -19.15 -9.23
CA ARG A 13 0.14 -17.87 -9.23
C ARG A 13 -0.69 -16.74 -9.84
N ALA A 14 -1.37 -17.00 -10.96
CA ALA A 14 -2.19 -15.97 -11.60
C ALA A 14 -3.40 -15.60 -10.74
N ASP A 15 -4.01 -16.57 -10.06
CA ASP A 15 -5.11 -16.30 -9.13
C ASP A 15 -4.65 -15.36 -8.01
N VAL A 16 -3.51 -15.65 -7.36
CA VAL A 16 -2.97 -14.81 -6.27
C VAL A 16 -2.66 -13.39 -6.76
N ILE A 17 -2.00 -13.25 -7.92
CA ILE A 17 -1.67 -11.94 -8.50
C ILE A 17 -2.96 -11.16 -8.79
N LEU A 18 -3.90 -11.78 -9.50
CA LEU A 18 -5.14 -11.13 -9.91
C LEU A 18 -5.99 -10.75 -8.69
N ALA A 19 -6.13 -11.64 -7.71
CA ALA A 19 -6.84 -11.35 -6.47
C ALA A 19 -6.22 -10.19 -5.70
N THR A 20 -4.89 -10.12 -5.65
CA THR A 20 -4.18 -9.04 -4.94
C THR A 20 -4.36 -7.71 -5.67
N TRP A 21 -4.31 -7.70 -7.01
CA TRP A 21 -4.59 -6.49 -7.80
C TRP A 21 -6.04 -6.04 -7.65
N LEU A 22 -7.00 -6.96 -7.73
CA LEU A 22 -8.42 -6.67 -7.52
C LEU A 22 -8.66 -6.17 -6.10
N PHE A 23 -8.01 -6.74 -5.10
CA PHE A 23 -8.10 -6.26 -3.72
C PHE A 23 -7.52 -4.85 -3.58
N ALA A 24 -6.38 -4.55 -4.22
CA ALA A 24 -5.80 -3.20 -4.24
C ALA A 24 -6.76 -2.18 -4.85
N ILE A 25 -7.45 -2.53 -5.93
CA ILE A 25 -8.48 -1.68 -6.54
C ILE A 25 -9.68 -1.54 -5.60
N GLN A 26 -10.19 -2.65 -5.05
CA GLN A 26 -11.32 -2.68 -4.13
C GLN A 26 -11.10 -1.76 -2.93
N ILE A 27 -10.02 -1.95 -2.18
CA ILE A 27 -9.73 -1.15 -0.98
C ILE A 27 -9.54 0.33 -1.31
N TYR A 28 -8.95 0.66 -2.46
CA TYR A 28 -8.80 2.04 -2.90
C TYR A 28 -10.14 2.69 -3.26
N CYS A 29 -10.94 2.03 -4.10
CA CYS A 29 -12.22 2.57 -4.57
C CYS A 29 -13.22 2.72 -3.42
N ASP A 30 -13.28 1.74 -2.52
CA ASP A 30 -14.16 1.76 -1.36
C ASP A 30 -13.82 2.92 -0.41
N PHE A 31 -12.56 3.00 0.05
CA PHE A 31 -12.14 4.05 0.96
C PHE A 31 -12.15 5.44 0.30
N SER A 32 -11.71 5.55 -0.95
CA SER A 32 -11.74 6.84 -1.65
C SER A 32 -13.17 7.32 -1.85
N GLY A 33 -14.06 6.43 -2.33
CA GLY A 33 -15.48 6.74 -2.54
C GLY A 33 -16.16 7.21 -1.25
N TYR A 34 -15.97 6.47 -0.15
CA TYR A 34 -16.48 6.87 1.16
C TYR A 34 -16.00 8.26 1.58
N THR A 35 -14.70 8.54 1.45
CA THR A 35 -14.15 9.84 1.85
C THR A 35 -14.57 10.99 0.94
N ASP A 36 -14.82 10.74 -0.35
CA ASP A 36 -15.32 11.77 -1.26
C ASP A 36 -16.80 12.10 -0.99
N ILE A 37 -17.61 11.10 -0.63
CA ILE A 37 -18.98 11.33 -0.13
C ILE A 37 -18.94 12.19 1.14
N ALA A 38 -18.09 11.83 2.12
CA ALA A 38 -17.95 12.59 3.37
C ALA A 38 -17.50 14.04 3.10
N ARG A 39 -16.56 14.26 2.16
CA ARG A 39 -16.14 15.60 1.74
C ARG A 39 -17.26 16.39 1.05
N GLY A 40 -18.08 15.72 0.24
CA GLY A 40 -19.25 16.31 -0.41
C GLY A 40 -20.26 16.82 0.62
N ILE A 41 -20.64 15.97 1.58
CA ILE A 41 -21.57 16.32 2.66
C ILE A 41 -20.99 17.46 3.51
N ALA A 42 -19.73 17.37 3.93
CA ALA A 42 -19.10 18.42 4.71
C ALA A 42 -19.11 19.78 3.99
N LYS A 43 -18.86 19.77 2.66
CA LYS A 43 -18.91 20.99 1.84
C LYS A 43 -20.31 21.60 1.80
N MET A 44 -21.36 20.79 1.78
CA MET A 44 -22.75 21.27 1.89
C MET A 44 -23.04 21.91 3.25
N LEU A 45 -22.40 21.43 4.31
CA LEU A 45 -22.50 21.98 5.68
C LEU A 45 -21.56 23.16 5.96
N GLY A 46 -20.82 23.65 4.94
CA GLY A 46 -19.89 24.77 5.08
C GLY A 46 -18.49 24.40 5.60
N PHE A 47 -18.21 23.11 5.81
CA PHE A 47 -16.89 22.62 6.24
C PHE A 47 -16.05 22.14 5.05
N ARG A 48 -14.74 22.37 5.09
CA ARG A 48 -13.79 21.86 4.09
C ARG A 48 -12.93 20.77 4.70
N LEU A 49 -13.28 19.51 4.43
CA LEU A 49 -12.46 18.37 4.83
C LEU A 49 -11.24 18.17 3.91
N MET A 50 -10.15 17.70 4.50
CA MET A 50 -8.91 17.34 3.78
C MET A 50 -9.17 16.22 2.77
N ARG A 51 -8.45 16.24 1.64
CA ARG A 51 -8.44 15.15 0.66
C ARG A 51 -7.68 13.95 1.23
N ASN A 52 -8.27 12.76 1.14
CA ASN A 52 -7.64 11.56 1.72
C ASN A 52 -6.80 10.75 0.73
N PHE A 53 -7.11 10.81 -0.57
CA PHE A 53 -6.42 10.02 -1.59
C PHE A 53 -6.04 10.84 -2.81
N ALA A 54 -4.78 10.74 -3.25
CA ALA A 54 -4.24 11.49 -4.38
C ALA A 54 -3.45 10.61 -5.35
N GLN A 55 -4.15 9.77 -6.11
CA GLN A 55 -3.54 8.87 -7.11
C GLN A 55 -2.35 8.06 -6.51
N PRO A 56 -2.57 7.32 -5.42
CA PRO A 56 -1.49 6.69 -4.65
C PRO A 56 -0.74 5.61 -5.43
N TYR A 57 -1.42 4.89 -6.33
CA TYR A 57 -0.80 3.83 -7.14
C TYR A 57 0.09 4.33 -8.28
N PHE A 58 0.19 5.66 -8.45
CA PHE A 58 1.17 6.30 -9.33
C PHE A 58 2.43 6.79 -8.59
N ALA A 59 2.58 6.43 -7.31
CA ALA A 59 3.81 6.68 -6.57
C ALA A 59 4.95 5.83 -7.12
N ILE A 60 6.18 6.35 -7.08
CA ILE A 60 7.39 5.60 -7.43
C ILE A 60 8.20 5.14 -6.21
N ASP A 61 7.82 5.60 -5.02
CA ASP A 61 8.52 5.35 -3.78
C ASP A 61 7.56 5.37 -2.57
N PRO A 62 7.93 4.76 -1.42
CA PRO A 62 7.04 4.66 -0.28
C PRO A 62 6.74 6.01 0.38
N GLN A 63 7.63 6.99 0.31
CA GLN A 63 7.36 8.31 0.86
C GLN A 63 6.28 9.03 0.05
N GLU A 64 6.37 8.97 -1.29
CA GLU A 64 5.35 9.49 -2.19
C GLU A 64 4.01 8.77 -2.00
N PHE A 65 4.03 7.44 -1.83
CA PHE A 65 2.83 6.65 -1.56
C PHE A 65 2.09 7.12 -0.30
N TRP A 66 2.79 7.22 0.84
CA TRP A 66 2.19 7.64 2.11
C TRP A 66 1.76 9.12 2.14
N ARG A 67 2.28 9.95 1.23
CA ARG A 67 1.79 11.31 0.99
C ARG A 67 0.51 11.37 0.14
N ARG A 68 0.14 10.26 -0.49
CA ARG A 68 -1.00 10.15 -1.41
C ARG A 68 -2.07 9.18 -0.94
N TRP A 69 -1.74 8.27 -0.03
CA TRP A 69 -2.63 7.27 0.56
C TRP A 69 -3.07 7.71 1.96
N HIS A 70 -4.38 7.64 2.22
CA HIS A 70 -5.00 7.94 3.53
C HIS A 70 -4.39 9.17 4.23
N ILE A 71 -4.30 10.29 3.50
CA ILE A 71 -3.53 11.48 3.86
C ILE A 71 -3.87 12.01 5.26
N SER A 72 -5.12 11.96 5.70
CA SER A 72 -5.51 12.40 7.04
C SER A 72 -4.88 11.51 8.13
N LEU A 73 -4.97 10.19 7.99
CA LEU A 73 -4.35 9.22 8.90
C LEU A 73 -2.82 9.31 8.85
N SER A 74 -2.24 9.36 7.66
CA SER A 74 -0.79 9.49 7.46
C SER A 74 -0.25 10.77 8.12
N THR A 75 -1.02 11.86 8.06
CA THR A 75 -0.71 13.12 8.75
C THR A 75 -0.83 12.96 10.26
N TRP A 76 -1.88 12.31 10.75
CA TRP A 76 -2.07 12.06 12.18
C TRP A 76 -0.95 11.19 12.78
N LEU A 77 -0.61 10.07 12.13
CA LEU A 77 0.49 9.20 12.55
C LEU A 77 1.82 9.96 12.57
N ARG A 78 2.08 10.82 11.58
CA ARG A 78 3.28 11.64 11.59
C ARG A 78 3.27 12.62 12.76
N ASP A 79 2.21 13.39 12.91
CA ASP A 79 2.20 14.56 13.79
C ASP A 79 2.05 14.17 15.27
N TYR A 80 1.30 13.11 15.57
CA TYR A 80 1.00 12.69 16.94
C TYR A 80 1.79 11.50 17.42
N LEU A 81 2.30 10.64 16.51
CA LEU A 81 3.07 9.46 16.89
C LEU A 81 4.54 9.61 16.54
N TYR A 82 4.87 9.79 15.26
CA TYR A 82 6.27 9.85 14.80
C TYR A 82 7.04 11.01 15.44
N ILE A 83 6.48 12.23 15.41
CA ILE A 83 7.13 13.41 16.02
C ILE A 83 7.26 13.25 17.54
N SER A 84 6.22 12.71 18.19
CA SER A 84 6.24 12.44 19.63
C SER A 84 7.31 11.43 20.04
N LEU A 85 7.61 10.44 19.20
CA LEU A 85 8.72 9.49 19.39
C LEU A 85 10.12 10.12 19.15
N GLY A 86 10.17 11.41 18.83
CA GLY A 86 11.39 12.18 18.53
C GLY A 86 11.60 12.43 17.04
N GLY A 87 10.78 11.85 16.16
CA GLY A 87 10.88 12.01 14.72
C GLY A 87 12.27 11.67 14.20
N ASN A 88 12.91 12.64 13.52
CA ASN A 88 14.29 12.52 13.02
C ASN A 88 15.37 12.95 14.03
N ARG A 89 14.99 13.28 15.27
CA ARG A 89 15.94 13.68 16.33
C ARG A 89 16.65 12.42 16.85
N GLY A 90 17.93 12.52 17.18
CA GLY A 90 18.70 11.39 17.73
C GLY A 90 19.37 10.47 16.68
N GLY A 91 19.60 10.96 15.45
CA GLY A 91 20.39 10.27 14.44
C GLY A 91 19.64 9.19 13.65
N ALA A 92 20.38 8.45 12.82
CA ALA A 92 19.81 7.51 11.85
C ALA A 92 19.09 6.33 12.52
N TRP A 93 19.71 5.70 13.52
CA TRP A 93 19.12 4.56 14.24
C TRP A 93 17.79 4.90 14.90
N THR A 94 17.74 6.01 15.65
CA THR A 94 16.52 6.48 16.31
C THR A 94 15.42 6.77 15.29
N THR A 95 15.79 7.38 14.15
CA THR A 95 14.85 7.64 13.05
C THR A 95 14.24 6.34 12.51
N TYR A 96 15.05 5.32 12.21
CA TYR A 96 14.53 4.04 11.70
C TYR A 96 13.65 3.34 12.73
N ARG A 97 14.06 3.30 14.00
CA ARG A 97 13.23 2.77 15.08
C ARG A 97 11.87 3.49 15.15
N ASN A 98 11.88 4.82 15.06
CA ASN A 98 10.66 5.63 15.12
C ASN A 98 9.75 5.37 13.91
N LEU A 99 10.30 5.21 12.70
CA LEU A 99 9.55 4.84 11.50
C LEU A 99 8.91 3.45 11.67
N MET A 100 9.69 2.44 12.08
CA MET A 100 9.20 1.08 12.32
C MET A 100 8.08 1.06 13.37
N ALA A 101 8.29 1.75 14.50
CA ALA A 101 7.30 1.83 15.58
C ALA A 101 6.02 2.55 15.12
N THR A 102 6.15 3.67 14.40
CA THR A 102 5.00 4.43 13.90
C THR A 102 4.15 3.58 12.97
N MET A 103 4.78 2.87 12.03
CA MET A 103 4.05 2.05 11.06
C MET A 103 3.49 0.77 11.67
N ALA A 104 4.20 0.12 12.60
CA ALA A 104 3.69 -1.04 13.33
C ALA A 104 2.46 -0.69 14.18
N LEU A 105 2.50 0.44 14.90
CA LEU A 105 1.36 0.95 15.65
C LEU A 105 0.22 1.40 14.73
N GLY A 106 0.54 2.00 13.57
CA GLY A 106 -0.45 2.28 12.52
C GLY A 106 -1.10 1.01 11.97
N GLY A 107 -0.34 -0.08 11.85
CA GLY A 107 -0.88 -1.41 11.56
C GLY A 107 -1.86 -1.87 12.64
N LEU A 108 -1.44 -1.84 13.91
CA LEU A 108 -2.30 -2.22 15.04
C LEU A 108 -3.59 -1.39 15.15
N TRP A 109 -3.59 -0.14 14.68
CA TRP A 109 -4.81 0.67 14.59
C TRP A 109 -5.87 0.07 13.66
N HIS A 110 -5.47 -0.71 12.65
CA HIS A 110 -6.39 -1.42 11.76
C HIS A 110 -6.95 -2.72 12.38
N GLY A 111 -6.25 -3.33 13.35
CA GLY A 111 -6.72 -4.50 14.07
C GLY A 111 -5.63 -5.19 14.90
N ALA A 112 -6.05 -6.04 15.84
CA ALA A 112 -5.15 -6.74 16.77
C ALA A 112 -4.49 -8.01 16.19
N ALA A 113 -4.79 -8.37 14.94
CA ALA A 113 -4.24 -9.55 14.30
C ALA A 113 -2.81 -9.32 13.78
N TRP A 114 -2.00 -10.37 13.77
CA TRP A 114 -0.57 -10.30 13.43
C TRP A 114 -0.29 -9.85 12.00
N ASN A 115 -1.20 -10.12 11.05
CA ASN A 115 -1.09 -9.67 9.66
C ASN A 115 -0.97 -8.14 9.57
N PHE A 116 -1.66 -7.40 10.45
CA PHE A 116 -1.56 -5.94 10.50
C PHE A 116 -0.23 -5.44 11.08
N VAL A 117 0.32 -6.15 12.07
CA VAL A 117 1.66 -5.86 12.60
C VAL A 117 2.71 -6.09 11.52
N LEU A 118 2.64 -7.22 10.82
CA LEU A 118 3.54 -7.53 9.70
C LEU A 118 3.44 -6.49 8.59
N TRP A 119 2.22 -6.08 8.23
CA TRP A 119 1.99 -5.02 7.26
C TRP A 119 2.61 -3.69 7.71
N GLY A 120 2.43 -3.31 8.98
CA GLY A 120 3.01 -2.09 9.55
C GLY A 120 4.55 -2.13 9.54
N ILE A 121 5.14 -3.24 9.96
CA ILE A 121 6.59 -3.48 9.91
C ILE A 121 7.10 -3.41 8.47
N TYR A 122 6.39 -4.04 7.53
CA TYR A 122 6.72 -4.00 6.11
C TYR A 122 6.78 -2.56 5.58
N GLN A 123 5.76 -1.75 5.88
CA GLN A 123 5.69 -0.35 5.45
C GLN A 123 6.78 0.52 6.12
N GLY A 124 7.05 0.30 7.41
CA GLY A 124 8.16 0.95 8.12
C GLY A 124 9.52 0.59 7.52
N GLY A 125 9.68 -0.66 7.10
CA GLY A 125 10.87 -1.17 6.43
C GLY A 125 11.09 -0.50 5.08
N LEU A 126 10.03 -0.41 4.26
CA LEU A 126 10.08 0.31 2.98
C LEU A 126 10.51 1.77 3.16
N LEU A 127 9.91 2.49 4.12
CA LEU A 127 10.28 3.88 4.42
C LEU A 127 11.73 4.01 4.90
N SER A 128 12.20 3.06 5.72
CA SER A 128 13.57 3.05 6.23
C SER A 128 14.59 2.77 5.13
N ILE A 129 14.33 1.78 4.26
CA ILE A 129 15.17 1.44 3.10
C ILE A 129 15.22 2.63 2.14
N HIS A 130 14.07 3.21 1.79
CA HIS A 130 14.01 4.38 0.91
C HIS A 130 14.79 5.55 1.49
N ARG A 131 14.66 5.82 2.80
CA ARG A 131 15.43 6.88 3.47
C ARG A 131 16.94 6.61 3.41
N ALA A 132 17.38 5.37 3.62
CA ALA A 132 18.79 5.01 3.50
C ALA A 132 19.31 5.21 2.07
N ALA A 133 18.54 4.77 1.07
CA ALA A 133 18.88 4.92 -0.34
C ALA A 133 18.98 6.40 -0.78
N VAL A 134 17.99 7.23 -0.41
CA VAL A 134 18.00 8.68 -0.71
C VAL A 134 19.12 9.39 0.07
N GLY A 135 19.35 9.01 1.32
CA GLY A 135 20.47 9.54 2.12
C GLY A 135 21.83 9.27 1.49
N ALA A 136 22.00 8.11 0.87
CA ALA A 136 23.22 7.75 0.12
C ALA A 136 23.33 8.48 -1.23
N HIS A 137 22.19 8.74 -1.91
CA HIS A 137 22.14 9.36 -3.23
C HIS A 137 22.14 10.90 -3.24
N LYS A 138 22.04 11.57 -2.08
CA LYS A 138 22.19 13.03 -1.94
C LYS A 138 23.57 13.59 -2.37
N ARG A 139 24.44 12.76 -2.95
CA ARG A 139 25.75 13.13 -3.50
C ARG A 139 25.82 13.18 -5.03
N SER A 140 24.78 12.79 -5.78
CA SER A 140 24.74 13.02 -7.23
C SER A 140 23.76 14.14 -7.55
N GLY A 141 24.30 15.32 -7.85
CA GLY A 141 23.54 16.39 -8.50
C GLY A 141 23.41 16.06 -9.97
N GLU A 142 22.26 15.57 -10.39
CA GLU A 142 22.00 15.30 -11.81
C GLU A 142 20.68 15.93 -12.24
N GLY A 143 20.79 16.85 -13.20
CA GLY A 143 19.67 17.53 -13.81
C GLY A 143 18.70 16.53 -14.43
N ALA A 144 17.40 16.76 -14.21
CA ALA A 144 16.34 15.91 -14.74
C ALA A 144 16.48 15.80 -16.27
N GLN A 145 16.97 14.66 -16.76
CA GLN A 145 16.90 14.34 -18.18
C GLN A 145 15.43 14.29 -18.58
N ARG A 146 15.01 15.25 -19.40
CA ARG A 146 13.67 15.30 -19.99
C ARG A 146 13.74 14.60 -21.35
N GLY A 147 13.11 13.43 -21.46
CA GLY A 147 13.11 12.63 -22.69
C GLY A 147 12.30 11.34 -22.55
N LEU A 148 12.09 10.64 -23.67
CA LEU A 148 11.31 9.40 -23.72
C LEU A 148 11.84 8.33 -22.76
N LEU A 149 13.17 8.16 -22.67
CA LEU A 149 13.80 7.19 -21.77
C LEU A 149 13.49 7.48 -20.30
N ALA A 150 13.48 8.75 -19.88
CA ALA A 150 13.12 9.13 -18.52
C ALA A 150 11.63 8.89 -18.22
N TRP A 151 10.75 9.10 -19.20
CA TRP A 151 9.33 8.79 -19.08
C TRP A 151 9.07 7.28 -18.96
N VAL A 152 9.69 6.47 -19.82
CA VAL A 152 9.63 5.00 -19.75
C VAL A 152 10.18 4.52 -18.41
N GLY A 153 11.33 5.04 -17.98
CA GLY A 153 11.92 4.73 -16.67
C GLY A 153 10.97 5.05 -15.52
N ARG A 154 10.28 6.20 -15.56
CA ARG A 154 9.27 6.55 -14.54
C ARG A 154 8.09 5.58 -14.53
N ILE A 155 7.57 5.18 -15.70
CA ILE A 155 6.48 4.20 -15.78
C ILE A 155 6.91 2.85 -15.20
N LEU A 156 8.10 2.38 -15.53
CA LEU A 156 8.65 1.15 -14.97
C LEU A 156 8.75 1.23 -13.45
N LEU A 157 9.22 2.36 -12.90
CA LEU A 157 9.25 2.56 -11.45
C LEU A 157 7.85 2.54 -10.82
N VAL A 158 6.86 3.16 -11.46
CA VAL A 158 5.46 3.10 -10.98
C VAL A 158 4.96 1.66 -10.96
N ILE A 159 5.18 0.89 -12.04
CA ILE A 159 4.73 -0.51 -12.13
C ILE A 159 5.42 -1.37 -11.06
N LEU A 160 6.74 -1.25 -10.93
CA LEU A 160 7.52 -2.01 -9.95
C LEU A 160 7.10 -1.67 -8.52
N PHE A 161 6.98 -0.37 -8.22
CA PHE A 161 6.54 0.06 -6.90
C PHE A 161 5.09 -0.32 -6.61
N PHE A 162 4.21 -0.35 -7.61
CA PHE A 162 2.85 -0.87 -7.46
C PHE A 162 2.83 -2.35 -7.06
N GLN A 163 3.76 -3.18 -7.56
CA GLN A 163 3.87 -4.58 -7.11
C GLN A 163 4.31 -4.67 -5.63
N VAL A 164 5.20 -3.78 -5.19
CA VAL A 164 5.60 -3.65 -3.77
C VAL A 164 4.38 -3.28 -2.91
N VAL A 165 3.57 -2.30 -3.35
CA VAL A 165 2.33 -1.94 -2.67
C VAL A 165 1.35 -3.12 -2.63
N CYS A 166 1.19 -3.85 -3.73
CA CYS A 166 0.35 -5.05 -3.79
C CYS A 166 0.78 -6.13 -2.80
N TYR A 167 2.08 -6.38 -2.64
CA TYR A 167 2.55 -7.32 -1.63
C TYR A 167 2.20 -6.84 -0.20
N GLY A 168 2.28 -5.53 0.07
CA GLY A 168 1.73 -4.95 1.28
C GLY A 168 0.24 -5.28 1.43
N TRP A 169 -0.57 -5.10 0.40
CA TRP A 169 -2.00 -5.44 0.47
C TRP A 169 -2.29 -6.93 0.68
N LEU A 170 -1.46 -7.82 0.16
CA LEU A 170 -1.52 -9.25 0.45
C LEU A 170 -1.34 -9.51 1.94
N LEU A 171 -0.32 -8.91 2.57
CA LEU A 171 -0.12 -8.99 4.02
C LEU A 171 -1.32 -8.44 4.78
N PHE A 172 -1.88 -7.32 4.33
CA PHE A 172 -3.03 -6.70 4.98
C PHE A 172 -4.29 -7.57 4.90
N ARG A 173 -4.53 -8.22 3.75
CA ARG A 173 -5.74 -9.02 3.49
C ARG A 173 -5.68 -10.42 4.08
N ALA A 174 -4.50 -11.01 4.18
CA ALA A 174 -4.33 -12.38 4.63
C ALA A 174 -4.84 -12.58 6.06
N THR A 175 -5.43 -13.76 6.30
CA THR A 175 -6.11 -14.09 7.56
C THR A 175 -5.25 -14.94 8.51
N SER A 176 -4.13 -15.47 8.02
CA SER A 176 -3.21 -16.29 8.82
C SER A 176 -1.79 -16.24 8.28
N PHE A 177 -0.81 -16.57 9.13
CA PHE A 177 0.59 -16.72 8.71
C PHE A 177 0.77 -17.82 7.66
N ALA A 178 0.01 -18.91 7.76
CA ALA A 178 0.03 -19.99 6.78
C ALA A 178 -0.40 -19.49 5.40
N GLN A 179 -1.46 -18.69 5.33
CA GLN A 179 -1.91 -18.06 4.07
C GLN A 179 -0.88 -17.07 3.52
N ILE A 180 -0.25 -16.26 4.38
CA ILE A 180 0.84 -15.35 3.94
C ILE A 180 1.97 -16.16 3.31
N ALA A 181 2.43 -17.22 3.97
CA ALA A 181 3.51 -18.07 3.48
C ALA A 181 3.15 -18.76 2.16
N ASP A 182 1.98 -19.39 2.09
CA ASP A 182 1.48 -20.07 0.89
C ASP A 182 1.35 -19.11 -0.30
N PHE A 183 0.71 -17.95 -0.10
CA PHE A 183 0.52 -16.99 -1.18
C PHE A 183 1.85 -16.38 -1.62
N THR A 184 2.76 -16.11 -0.68
CA THR A 184 4.11 -15.63 -0.98
C THR A 184 4.87 -16.66 -1.80
N GLN A 185 4.83 -17.94 -1.43
CA GLN A 185 5.44 -19.02 -2.21
C GLN A 185 4.84 -19.10 -3.62
N ARG A 186 3.51 -19.04 -3.75
CA ARG A 186 2.81 -19.09 -5.05
C ARG A 186 3.19 -17.96 -5.99
N LEU A 187 3.50 -16.76 -5.47
CA LEU A 187 4.00 -15.64 -6.29
C LEU A 187 5.30 -16.00 -7.04
N PHE A 188 6.16 -16.84 -6.45
CA PHE A 188 7.45 -17.22 -7.05
C PHE A 188 7.41 -18.57 -7.76
N THR A 189 6.77 -19.58 -7.15
CA THR A 189 6.83 -20.98 -7.60
C THR A 189 5.49 -21.57 -8.00
N GLY A 190 4.39 -20.82 -7.89
CA GLY A 190 3.06 -21.32 -8.22
C GLY A 190 2.88 -21.57 -9.73
N PRO A 191 1.98 -22.49 -10.11
CA PRO A 191 1.65 -22.73 -11.51
C PRO A 191 1.08 -21.43 -12.14
N PRO A 192 1.40 -21.14 -13.41
CA PRO A 192 1.03 -19.88 -14.06
C PRO A 192 -0.44 -19.77 -14.51
N GLY A 193 -1.19 -20.87 -14.48
CA GLY A 193 -2.58 -20.92 -14.98
C GLY A 193 -3.51 -20.00 -14.18
N LEU A 194 -4.71 -19.75 -14.69
CA LEU A 194 -5.80 -19.09 -13.97
C LEU A 194 -6.86 -20.17 -13.71
N THR A 195 -7.27 -20.35 -12.45
CA THR A 195 -8.29 -21.36 -12.10
C THR A 195 -9.59 -20.75 -11.61
N LEU A 196 -9.63 -19.42 -11.49
CA LEU A 196 -10.84 -18.69 -11.15
C LEU A 196 -11.99 -18.99 -12.12
N PRO A 197 -13.17 -19.40 -11.62
CA PRO A 197 -14.36 -19.48 -12.45
C PRO A 197 -14.73 -18.08 -12.97
N ASP A 198 -15.31 -18.05 -14.17
CA ASP A 198 -15.78 -16.81 -14.77
C ASP A 198 -16.67 -16.03 -13.79
N PRO A 199 -16.51 -14.69 -13.71
CA PRO A 199 -17.38 -13.88 -12.86
C PRO A 199 -18.85 -14.11 -13.27
N PRO A 200 -19.78 -14.26 -12.32
CA PRO A 200 -21.20 -14.26 -12.67
C PRO A 200 -21.56 -12.94 -13.36
N ILE A 201 -22.52 -12.97 -14.29
CA ILE A 201 -22.97 -11.79 -15.07
C ILE A 201 -23.29 -10.60 -14.14
N ALA A 202 -23.83 -10.87 -12.96
CA ALA A 202 -24.14 -9.88 -11.93
C ALA A 202 -22.92 -9.06 -11.47
N ALA A 203 -21.73 -9.70 -11.39
CA ALA A 203 -20.47 -9.03 -11.07
C ALA A 203 -20.00 -8.07 -12.17
N TYR A 204 -20.29 -8.37 -13.44
CA TYR A 204 -20.02 -7.45 -14.56
C TYR A 204 -20.95 -6.23 -14.54
N LEU A 205 -22.17 -6.40 -14.03
CA LEU A 205 -23.18 -5.34 -13.95
C LEU A 205 -23.07 -4.50 -12.68
N GLY A 206 -22.17 -4.85 -11.75
CA GLY A 206 -22.05 -4.18 -10.44
C GLY A 206 -23.27 -4.38 -9.54
N ILE A 207 -24.02 -5.47 -9.77
CA ILE A 207 -25.21 -5.84 -9.00
C ILE A 207 -24.81 -7.04 -8.14
N GLY A 208 -24.33 -6.80 -6.92
CA GLY A 208 -23.89 -7.87 -6.02
C GLY A 208 -23.49 -7.34 -4.65
#